data_AF-A0A0B8PN77-F1
#
_entry.id   AF-A0A0B8PN77-F1
#
_cell.length_a   1.000
_cell.length_b   1.000
_cell.length_c   1.000
_cell.angle_alpha   90.00
_cell.angle_beta   90.00
_cell.angle_gamma   90.00
#
_symmetry.space_group_name_H-M   'P 1'
#
loop_
_entity.id
_entity.type
_entity.pdbx_description
1 polymer ?
#
loop_
_entity_poly.entity_id
_entity_poly.type
_entity_poly.pdbx_seq_one_letter_code
_entity_poly.pdbx_strand_id
1 'polypeptide(L)'
;MATLLTSGTNLQAQKPTVPLNKRFMFAIGVAFLVATHFFTPNPGGAGLFLSFNPPVWITISIALGMAAYQTARNRVIKYSKLSVAMLISCILLTLPLFYPNAEPLLALPRLMGLWAGLGLFVALQQFRFSNEEKQRLLWFILLSVLIEALFGWVQYTAL
;
A
#
# COMPACT_ATOMS: atom_id res chain seq x y z
N MET A 1 -16.31 -29.45 -36.33
CA MET A 1 -15.84 -28.65 -35.18
C MET A 1 -14.44 -29.15 -34.85
N ALA A 2 -13.38 -28.36 -35.06
CA ALA A 2 -12.00 -28.82 -34.89
C ALA A 2 -11.52 -28.56 -33.46
N THR A 3 -11.12 -29.61 -32.74
CA THR A 3 -10.55 -29.53 -31.39
C THR A 3 -9.07 -29.19 -31.52
N LEU A 4 -8.68 -27.96 -31.17
CA LEU A 4 -7.29 -27.54 -31.20
C LEU A 4 -6.52 -28.17 -30.03
N LEU A 5 -5.59 -29.07 -30.33
CA LEU A 5 -4.62 -29.61 -29.37
C LEU A 5 -3.51 -28.57 -29.15
N THR A 6 -3.69 -27.70 -28.16
CA THR A 6 -2.74 -26.61 -27.84
C THR A 6 -1.62 -27.03 -26.87
N SER A 7 -1.64 -28.26 -26.38
CA SER A 7 -0.62 -28.78 -25.45
C SER A 7 0.76 -28.86 -26.12
N GLY A 8 1.76 -28.18 -25.55
CA GLY A 8 3.13 -28.13 -26.07
C GLY A 8 3.42 -27.00 -27.07
N THR A 9 2.46 -26.09 -27.31
CA THR A 9 2.64 -24.93 -28.20
C THR A 9 2.73 -23.62 -27.41
N ASN A 10 3.20 -22.53 -28.05
CA ASN A 10 3.11 -21.17 -27.49
C ASN A 10 1.67 -20.69 -27.21
N LEU A 11 0.65 -21.45 -27.67
CA LEU A 11 -0.77 -21.20 -27.43
C LEU A 11 -1.30 -21.95 -26.19
N GLN A 12 -0.45 -22.72 -25.50
CA GLN A 12 -0.83 -23.38 -24.26
C GLN A 12 -1.09 -22.33 -23.18
N ALA A 13 -2.30 -22.32 -22.62
CA ALA A 13 -2.67 -21.41 -21.54
C ALA A 13 -1.69 -21.58 -20.37
N GLN A 14 -0.83 -20.59 -20.18
CA GLN A 14 0.20 -20.61 -19.14
C GLN A 14 -0.51 -20.68 -17.79
N LYS A 15 -0.22 -21.72 -17.00
CA LYS A 15 -0.84 -21.93 -15.69
C LYS A 15 -0.64 -20.67 -14.86
N PRO A 16 -1.72 -19.98 -14.42
CA PRO A 16 -1.58 -18.76 -13.64
C PRO A 16 -0.73 -19.07 -12.42
N THR A 17 0.36 -18.32 -12.29
CA THR A 17 1.34 -18.53 -11.23
C THR A 17 0.68 -18.38 -9.86
N VAL A 18 1.21 -19.10 -8.86
CA VAL A 18 0.68 -19.06 -7.49
C VAL A 18 0.58 -17.61 -7.03
N PRO A 19 -0.63 -17.12 -6.70
CA PRO A 19 -0.83 -15.71 -6.37
C PRO A 19 -0.15 -15.40 -5.05
N LEU A 20 0.70 -14.36 -5.03
CA LEU A 20 1.38 -13.89 -3.83
C LEU A 20 0.40 -13.22 -2.83
N ASN A 21 -0.92 -13.25 -3.10
CA ASN A 21 -2.01 -12.71 -2.30
C ASN A 21 -1.85 -12.98 -0.80
N LYS A 22 -1.66 -14.25 -0.39
CA LYS A 22 -1.59 -14.60 1.04
C LYS A 22 -0.43 -13.90 1.75
N ARG A 23 0.74 -13.85 1.11
CA ARG A 23 1.92 -13.19 1.68
C ARG A 23 1.78 -11.68 1.67
N PHE A 24 1.19 -11.13 0.62
CA PHE A 24 0.86 -9.71 0.55
C PHE A 24 -0.14 -9.30 1.64
N MET A 25 -1.24 -10.04 1.80
CA MET A 25 -2.22 -9.82 2.87
C MET A 25 -1.59 -9.95 4.24
N PHE A 26 -0.69 -10.91 4.44
CA PHE A 26 0.04 -11.02 5.70
C PHE A 26 0.85 -9.75 6.00
N ALA A 27 1.60 -9.22 5.01
CA ALA A 27 2.34 -7.98 5.20
C ALA A 27 1.43 -6.78 5.48
N ILE A 28 0.30 -6.65 4.77
CA ILE A 28 -0.69 -5.59 5.07
C ILE A 28 -1.28 -5.78 6.48
N GLY A 29 -1.56 -7.02 6.87
CA GLY A 29 -2.03 -7.35 8.22
C GLY A 29 -1.01 -6.96 9.29
N VAL A 30 0.28 -7.25 9.09
CA VAL A 30 1.35 -6.81 9.99
C VAL A 30 1.42 -5.28 10.04
N ALA A 31 1.27 -4.60 8.90
CA ALA A 31 1.33 -3.14 8.86
C ALA A 31 0.23 -2.51 9.74
N PHE A 32 -1.01 -2.95 9.57
CA PHE A 32 -2.15 -2.38 10.30
C PHE A 32 -2.30 -2.90 11.73
N LEU A 33 -2.06 -4.20 11.97
CA LEU A 33 -2.36 -4.83 13.27
C LEU A 33 -1.18 -4.85 14.23
N VAL A 34 0.06 -4.67 13.73
CA VAL A 34 1.27 -4.71 14.57
C VAL A 34 2.05 -3.41 14.45
N ALA A 35 2.42 -3.01 13.25
CA ALA A 35 3.35 -1.91 13.03
C ALA A 35 2.77 -0.55 13.45
N THR A 36 1.49 -0.28 13.16
CA THR A 36 0.80 0.95 13.60
C THR A 36 0.85 1.14 15.12
N HIS A 37 0.77 0.05 15.87
CA HIS A 37 0.70 0.06 17.34
C HIS A 37 2.08 0.02 18.01
N PHE A 38 3.16 -0.02 17.24
CA PHE A 38 4.50 -0.08 17.78
C PHE A 38 4.92 1.29 18.32
N PHE A 39 5.09 1.37 19.65
CA PHE A 39 5.50 2.59 20.31
C PHE A 39 7.02 2.68 20.46
N THR A 40 7.55 3.85 20.13
CA THR A 40 8.92 4.27 20.46
C THR A 40 8.89 5.68 21.01
N PRO A 41 9.70 6.01 22.04
CA PRO A 41 9.80 7.37 22.57
C PRO A 41 9.99 8.38 21.45
N ASN A 42 9.17 9.43 21.44
CA ASN A 42 9.21 10.43 20.38
C ASN A 42 10.46 11.30 20.54
N PRO A 43 11.42 11.27 19.59
CA PRO A 43 12.61 12.10 19.66
C PRO A 43 12.33 13.58 19.31
N GLY A 44 11.08 13.93 18.98
CA GLY A 44 10.67 15.20 18.42
C GLY A 44 10.59 15.17 16.89
N GLY A 45 10.16 16.28 16.29
CA GLY A 45 9.98 16.40 14.83
C GLY A 45 8.50 16.40 14.39
N ALA A 46 8.28 16.33 13.09
CA ALA A 46 6.94 16.40 12.48
C ALA A 46 6.83 15.52 11.24
N GLY A 47 5.58 15.17 10.87
CA GLY A 47 5.30 14.39 9.67
C GLY A 47 5.95 13.00 9.72
N LEU A 48 6.70 12.64 8.68
CA LEU A 48 7.39 11.34 8.56
C LEU A 48 8.46 11.08 9.62
N PHE A 49 8.96 12.12 10.27
CA PHE A 49 9.97 11.99 11.33
C PHE A 49 9.38 11.50 12.65
N LEU A 50 8.04 11.46 12.78
CA LEU A 50 7.40 10.94 13.98
C LEU A 50 7.70 9.44 14.16
N SER A 51 7.97 9.06 15.40
CA SER A 51 8.56 7.77 15.77
C SER A 51 7.69 6.55 15.48
N PHE A 52 6.38 6.74 15.26
CA PHE A 52 5.45 5.69 14.83
C PHE A 52 5.50 5.39 13.32
N ASN A 53 6.12 6.23 12.50
CA ASN A 53 6.17 6.02 11.05
C ASN A 53 7.09 4.85 10.63
N PRO A 54 8.36 4.76 11.10
CA PRO A 54 9.31 3.78 10.56
C PRO A 54 8.82 2.33 10.54
N PRO A 55 8.17 1.78 11.59
CA PRO A 55 7.65 0.41 11.57
C PRO A 55 6.63 0.17 10.44
N VAL A 56 5.72 1.12 10.24
CA VAL A 56 4.69 1.05 9.19
C VAL A 56 5.35 1.13 7.82
N TRP A 57 6.28 2.07 7.63
CA TRP A 57 7.00 2.23 6.36
C TRP A 57 7.83 1.01 5.99
N ILE A 58 8.53 0.38 6.93
CA ILE A 58 9.25 -0.88 6.71
C ILE A 58 8.29 -1.95 6.18
N THR A 59 7.14 -2.11 6.85
CA THR A 59 6.18 -3.16 6.48
C THR A 59 5.51 -2.87 5.13
N ILE A 60 5.18 -1.60 4.85
CA ILE A 60 4.64 -1.17 3.56
C ILE A 60 5.67 -1.33 2.44
N SER A 61 6.95 -1.04 2.66
CA SER A 61 8.01 -1.27 1.68
C SER A 61 8.12 -2.75 1.28
N ILE A 62 7.96 -3.68 2.23
CA ILE A 62 7.91 -5.12 1.94
C ILE A 62 6.69 -5.45 1.06
N ALA A 63 5.52 -4.90 1.37
CA ALA A 63 4.30 -5.09 0.57
C ALA A 63 4.46 -4.55 -0.87
N LEU A 64 5.06 -3.36 -1.02
CA LEU A 64 5.38 -2.77 -2.32
C LEU A 64 6.39 -3.63 -3.11
N GLY A 65 7.42 -4.16 -2.46
CA GLY A 65 8.39 -5.07 -3.08
C GLY A 65 7.73 -6.36 -3.59
N MET A 66 6.81 -6.94 -2.81
CA MET A 66 6.00 -8.09 -3.24
C MET A 66 5.12 -7.77 -4.46
N ALA A 67 4.49 -6.60 -4.48
CA ALA A 67 3.67 -6.16 -5.60
C ALA A 67 4.54 -5.95 -6.86
N ALA A 68 5.69 -5.29 -6.73
CA ALA A 68 6.63 -5.09 -7.82
C ALA A 68 7.12 -6.43 -8.39
N TYR A 69 7.45 -7.40 -7.54
CA TYR A 69 7.81 -8.75 -7.94
C TYR A 69 6.66 -9.46 -8.70
N GLN A 70 5.43 -9.36 -8.19
CA GLN A 70 4.25 -9.94 -8.84
C GLN A 70 3.99 -9.31 -10.22
N THR A 71 4.15 -7.99 -10.34
CA THR A 71 4.03 -7.26 -11.61
C THR A 71 5.12 -7.64 -12.59
N ALA A 72 6.38 -7.69 -12.14
CA ALA A 72 7.52 -8.08 -12.97
C ALA A 72 7.35 -9.50 -13.51
N ARG A 73 6.86 -10.42 -12.68
CA ARG A 73 6.59 -11.81 -13.08
C ARG A 73 5.42 -11.92 -14.08
N ASN A 74 4.37 -11.14 -13.88
CA ASN A 74 3.20 -11.16 -14.75
C ASN A 74 3.39 -10.37 -16.05
N ARG A 75 4.43 -9.51 -16.13
CA ARG A 75 4.73 -8.62 -17.27
C ARG A 75 3.57 -7.68 -17.66
N VAL A 76 2.63 -7.47 -16.75
CA VAL A 76 1.43 -6.66 -16.98
C VAL A 76 1.20 -5.79 -15.76
N ILE A 77 0.99 -4.50 -15.99
CA ILE A 77 0.55 -3.54 -14.98
C ILE A 77 -0.96 -3.42 -15.07
N LYS A 78 -1.65 -3.74 -13.98
CA LYS A 78 -3.10 -3.53 -13.87
C LYS A 78 -3.37 -2.15 -13.29
N TYR A 79 -4.27 -1.40 -13.90
CA TYR A 79 -4.72 -0.10 -13.42
C TYR A 79 -6.20 0.11 -13.73
N SER A 80 -6.83 1.07 -13.06
CA SER A 80 -8.24 1.45 -13.29
C SER A 80 -8.35 2.92 -13.68
N LYS A 81 -9.55 3.35 -14.11
CA LYS A 81 -9.84 4.78 -14.34
C LYS A 81 -9.55 5.63 -13.09
N LEU A 82 -9.82 5.08 -11.91
CA LEU A 82 -9.49 5.72 -10.63
C LEU A 82 -7.98 5.88 -10.44
N SER A 83 -7.16 4.90 -10.84
CA SER A 83 -5.69 5.02 -10.77
C SER A 83 -5.18 6.19 -11.60
N VAL A 84 -5.75 6.40 -12.79
CA VAL A 84 -5.38 7.52 -13.66
C VAL A 84 -5.79 8.85 -13.02
N ALA A 85 -7.01 8.94 -12.49
CA ALA A 85 -7.47 10.13 -11.78
C ALA A 85 -6.56 10.46 -10.58
N MET A 86 -6.23 9.48 -9.75
CA MET A 86 -5.34 9.65 -8.60
C MET A 86 -3.92 10.05 -9.02
N LEU A 87 -3.41 9.50 -10.13
CA LEU A 87 -2.12 9.90 -10.68
C LEU A 87 -2.12 11.38 -11.10
N ILE A 88 -3.16 11.82 -11.81
CA ILE A 88 -3.33 13.23 -12.20
C ILE A 88 -3.39 14.11 -10.95
N SER A 89 -4.17 13.73 -9.93
CA SER A 89 -4.21 14.44 -8.66
C SER A 89 -2.84 14.52 -7.98
N CYS A 90 -2.06 13.44 -7.97
CA CYS A 90 -0.70 13.45 -7.41
C CYS A 90 0.22 14.42 -8.15
N ILE A 91 0.15 14.46 -9.49
CA ILE A 91 0.91 15.39 -10.32
C ILE A 91 0.51 16.83 -10.00
N LEU A 92 -0.79 17.14 -9.97
CA LEU A 92 -1.29 18.48 -9.64
C LEU A 92 -0.86 18.94 -8.24
N LEU A 93 -0.92 18.05 -7.24
CA LEU A 93 -0.49 18.34 -5.87
C LEU A 93 1.04 18.46 -5.73
N THR A 94 1.81 17.97 -6.70
CA THR A 94 3.27 18.14 -6.74
C THR A 94 3.67 19.46 -7.42
N LEU A 95 2.78 20.05 -8.24
CA LEU A 95 3.06 21.27 -9.01
C LEU A 95 3.54 22.47 -8.17
N PRO A 96 3.00 22.75 -6.97
CA PRO A 96 3.44 23.88 -6.15
C PRO A 96 4.93 23.85 -5.77
N LEU A 97 5.61 22.68 -5.89
CA LEU A 97 7.04 22.55 -5.65
C LEU A 97 7.89 23.36 -6.66
N PHE A 98 7.33 23.70 -7.82
CA PHE A 98 8.02 24.45 -8.86
C PHE A 98 7.79 25.97 -8.77
N TYR A 99 7.08 26.44 -7.74
CA TYR A 99 6.82 27.87 -7.57
C TYR A 99 8.01 28.59 -6.91
N PRO A 100 8.21 29.89 -7.16
CA PRO A 100 9.38 30.63 -6.66
C PRO A 100 9.55 30.61 -5.13
N ASN A 101 8.45 30.50 -4.38
CA ASN A 101 8.44 30.48 -2.92
C ASN A 101 8.16 29.08 -2.35
N ALA A 102 8.46 28.04 -3.12
CA ALA A 102 8.30 26.68 -2.64
C ALA A 102 9.32 26.39 -1.53
N GLU A 103 8.89 25.59 -0.54
CA GLU A 103 9.73 25.10 0.56
C GLU A 103 9.86 23.57 0.44
N PRO A 104 10.77 23.03 -0.41
CA PRO A 104 10.82 21.61 -0.73
C PRO A 104 11.04 20.73 0.50
N LEU A 105 11.87 21.18 1.45
CA LEU A 105 12.18 20.43 2.66
C LEU A 105 10.94 20.23 3.54
N LEU A 106 10.06 21.24 3.61
CA LEU A 106 8.80 21.16 4.35
C LEU A 106 7.73 20.35 3.59
N ALA A 107 7.78 20.35 2.26
CA ALA A 107 6.84 19.62 1.42
C ALA A 107 7.17 18.11 1.30
N LEU A 108 8.45 17.75 1.40
CA LEU A 108 8.95 16.39 1.13
C LEU A 108 8.20 15.30 1.91
N PRO A 109 7.94 15.42 3.23
CA PRO A 109 7.23 14.37 3.95
C PRO A 109 5.80 14.12 3.43
N ARG A 110 5.12 15.18 3.01
CA ARG A 110 3.76 15.11 2.47
C ARG A 110 3.75 14.50 1.07
N LEU A 111 4.71 14.91 0.22
CA LEU A 111 4.85 14.36 -1.12
C LEU A 111 5.25 12.88 -1.10
N MET A 112 6.13 12.47 -0.19
CA MET A 112 6.46 11.06 0.01
C MET A 112 5.23 10.25 0.39
N GLY A 113 4.42 10.72 1.34
CA GLY A 113 3.15 10.07 1.71
C GLY A 113 2.18 9.98 0.53
N LEU A 114 2.04 11.05 -0.25
CA LEU A 114 1.18 11.12 -1.44
C LEU A 114 1.57 10.07 -2.49
N TRP A 115 2.84 10.07 -2.91
CA TRP A 115 3.33 9.16 -3.95
C TRP A 115 3.40 7.70 -3.47
N ALA A 116 3.73 7.46 -2.20
CA ALA A 116 3.67 6.12 -1.62
C ALA A 116 2.22 5.60 -1.52
N GLY A 117 1.26 6.46 -1.19
CA GLY A 117 -0.16 6.13 -1.19
C GLY A 117 -0.65 5.70 -2.58
N LEU A 118 -0.27 6.45 -3.62
CA LEU A 118 -0.54 6.05 -5.01
C LEU A 118 0.13 4.71 -5.36
N GLY A 119 1.39 4.53 -4.96
CA GLY A 119 2.14 3.29 -5.15
C GLY A 119 1.45 2.09 -4.50
N LEU A 120 0.98 2.25 -3.25
CA LEU A 120 0.23 1.22 -2.53
C LEU A 120 -1.11 0.91 -3.19
N PHE A 121 -1.83 1.93 -3.66
CA PHE A 121 -3.08 1.75 -4.38
C PHE A 121 -2.88 0.95 -5.68
N VAL A 122 -1.86 1.29 -6.47
CA VAL A 122 -1.51 0.54 -7.69
C VAL A 122 -1.03 -0.87 -7.33
N ALA A 123 -0.25 -1.04 -6.26
CA ALA A 123 0.21 -2.34 -5.77
C ALA A 123 -0.96 -3.28 -5.45
N LEU A 124 -2.00 -2.80 -4.76
CA LEU A 124 -3.21 -3.56 -4.46
C LEU A 124 -3.90 -4.10 -5.72
N GLN A 125 -3.89 -3.33 -6.81
CA GLN A 125 -4.50 -3.73 -8.08
C GLN A 125 -3.76 -4.84 -8.81
N GLN A 126 -2.49 -5.10 -8.47
CA GLN A 126 -1.70 -6.15 -9.11
C GLN A 126 -2.19 -7.56 -8.71
N PHE A 127 -2.79 -7.67 -7.53
CA PHE A 127 -3.35 -8.89 -6.96
C PHE A 127 -4.81 -9.10 -7.36
N ARG A 128 -5.27 -10.35 -7.35
CA ARG A 128 -6.68 -10.71 -7.60
C ARG A 128 -7.30 -11.18 -6.30
N PHE A 129 -7.90 -10.28 -5.54
CA PHE A 129 -8.50 -10.61 -4.26
C PHE A 129 -9.91 -11.21 -4.41
N SER A 130 -10.20 -12.27 -3.65
CA SER A 130 -11.58 -12.73 -3.44
C SER A 130 -12.38 -11.69 -2.63
N ASN A 131 -13.70 -11.82 -2.59
CA ASN A 131 -14.52 -10.93 -1.76
C ASN A 131 -14.20 -11.09 -0.27
N GLU A 132 -13.91 -12.30 0.18
CA GLU A 132 -13.46 -12.56 1.56
C GLU A 132 -12.13 -11.87 1.87
N GLU A 133 -11.18 -11.91 0.94
CA GLU A 133 -9.87 -11.25 1.09
C GLU A 133 -10.03 -9.72 1.15
N LYS A 134 -10.89 -9.15 0.31
CA LYS A 134 -11.23 -7.71 0.37
C LYS A 134 -11.86 -7.34 1.71
N GLN A 135 -12.80 -8.14 2.20
CA GLN A 135 -13.42 -7.90 3.51
C GLN A 135 -12.39 -8.00 4.63
N ARG A 136 -11.44 -8.94 4.54
CA ARG A 136 -10.34 -9.06 5.50
C ARG A 136 -9.42 -7.83 5.52
N LEU A 137 -9.11 -7.25 4.37
CA LEU A 137 -8.38 -5.98 4.29
C LEU A 137 -9.13 -4.84 5.00
N LEU A 138 -10.46 -4.76 4.83
CA LEU A 138 -11.28 -3.78 5.54
C LEU A 138 -11.28 -4.02 7.06
N TRP A 139 -11.32 -5.29 7.49
CA TRP A 139 -11.20 -5.65 8.90
C TRP A 139 -9.86 -5.25 9.51
N PHE A 140 -8.75 -5.35 8.77
CA PHE A 140 -7.45 -4.89 9.25
C PHE A 140 -7.46 -3.39 9.57
N ILE A 141 -8.06 -2.58 8.69
CA ILE A 141 -8.20 -1.14 8.90
C ILE A 141 -9.11 -0.87 10.11
N LEU A 142 -10.28 -1.53 10.16
CA LEU A 142 -11.25 -1.32 11.24
C LEU A 142 -10.67 -1.66 12.62
N LEU A 143 -9.99 -2.81 12.74
CA LEU A 143 -9.36 -3.23 13.99
C LEU A 143 -8.20 -2.31 14.38
N SER A 144 -7.39 -1.86 13.42
CA SER A 144 -6.33 -0.88 13.68
C SER A 144 -6.90 0.42 14.25
N VAL A 145 -7.95 0.99 13.63
CA VAL A 145 -8.62 2.19 14.13
C VAL A 145 -9.23 1.96 15.51
N LEU A 146 -9.82 0.79 15.76
CA LEU A 146 -10.36 0.45 17.07
C LEU A 146 -9.28 0.46 18.16
N ILE A 147 -8.10 -0.14 17.91
CA ILE A 147 -7.00 -0.16 18.87
C ILE A 147 -6.50 1.25 19.15
N GLU A 148 -6.28 2.06 18.10
CA GLU A 148 -5.85 3.46 18.26
C GLU A 148 -6.89 4.31 19.02
N ALA A 149 -8.18 4.09 18.77
CA ALA A 149 -9.25 4.77 19.51
C ALA A 149 -9.26 4.38 20.99
N LEU A 150 -9.02 3.10 21.31
CA LEU A 150 -8.90 2.63 22.69
C LEU A 150 -7.67 3.23 23.38
N PHE A 151 -6.51 3.29 22.71
CA PHE A 151 -5.33 3.96 23.24
C PHE A 151 -5.57 5.44 23.50
N GLY A 152 -6.17 6.15 22.55
CA GLY A 152 -6.54 7.56 22.72
C GLY A 152 -7.52 7.77 23.88
N TRP A 153 -8.52 6.89 24.03
CA TRP A 153 -9.46 6.94 25.15
C TRP A 153 -8.78 6.74 26.50
N VAL A 154 -7.91 5.72 26.62
CA VAL A 154 -7.15 5.46 27.85
C VAL A 154 -6.22 6.62 28.17
N GLN A 155 -5.52 7.17 27.16
CA GLN A 155 -4.67 8.35 27.34
C GLN A 155 -5.44 9.59 27.77
N TYR A 156 -6.69 9.75 27.31
CA TYR A 156 -7.52 10.90 27.68
C TYR A 156 -8.11 10.78 29.09
N THR A 157 -8.40 9.55 29.54
CA THR A 157 -9.16 9.31 30.78
C THR A 157 -8.32 8.87 31.98
N ALA A 158 -7.20 8.19 31.74
CA ALA A 158 -6.41 7.54 32.79
C ALA A 158 -4.95 8.04 32.90
N LEU A 159 -4.52 8.93 32.00
CA LEU A 159 -3.20 9.56 31.96
C LEU A 159 -3.36 11.08 31.87
#